data_AF-A0A956Y4T4-F1
#
_entry.id   AF-A0A956Y4T4-F1
#
_cell.length_a   1.000
_cell.length_b   1.000
_cell.length_c   1.000
_cell.angle_alpha   90.00
_cell.angle_beta   90.00
_cell.angle_gamma   90.00
#
_symmetry.space_group_name_H-M   'P 1'
#
loop_
_entity.id
_entity.type
_entity.pdbx_description
1 polymer ?
#
loop_
_entity_poly.entity_id
_entity_poly.type
_entity_poly.pdbx_seq_one_letter_code
_entity_poly.pdbx_strand_id
1 'polypeptide(L)'
;MTKTRRQRMVEAEAVANTPAERSAGPLSAVRDFLAGIVTRFLQLPRLVRVLLVALIALSWVASIFSLVDRIYFDYFFDANTRAVPAYVTAGIGLAIYLFGWYWLVGTVGMKHRLKSRPIAGLYLLLGLFVFSTDVFLIIYGIASQVEAAQ
;
A
#
# COMPACT_ATOMS: atom_id res chain seq x y z
N MET A 1 36.76 -28.70 -36.75
CA MET A 1 35.33 -28.56 -37.12
C MET A 1 34.89 -27.13 -36.85
N THR A 2 34.59 -26.38 -37.91
CA THR A 2 34.31 -24.93 -37.86
C THR A 2 32.80 -24.71 -37.72
N LYS A 3 32.33 -24.22 -36.56
CA LYS A 3 30.91 -23.89 -36.34
C LYS A 3 30.40 -22.92 -37.42
N THR A 4 29.30 -23.29 -38.08
CA THR A 4 28.64 -22.51 -39.13
C THR A 4 28.12 -21.17 -38.57
N ARG A 5 28.18 -20.11 -39.37
CA ARG A 5 27.80 -18.74 -38.97
C ARG A 5 26.39 -18.65 -38.35
N ARG A 6 25.46 -19.51 -38.79
CA ARG A 6 24.11 -19.64 -38.22
C ARG A 6 24.09 -20.14 -36.77
N GLN A 7 24.92 -21.13 -36.43
CA GLN A 7 24.98 -21.63 -35.05
C GLN A 7 25.48 -20.55 -34.08
N ARG A 8 26.41 -19.69 -34.51
CA ARG A 8 26.89 -18.57 -33.69
C ARG A 8 25.84 -17.48 -33.50
N MET A 9 25.00 -17.23 -34.51
CA MET A 9 23.88 -16.28 -34.37
C MET A 9 22.80 -16.81 -33.42
N VAL A 10 22.45 -18.10 -33.51
CA VAL A 10 21.47 -18.72 -32.60
C VAL A 10 22.00 -18.78 -31.16
N GLU A 11 23.28 -19.08 -30.95
CA GLU A 11 23.91 -19.00 -29.61
C GLU A 11 23.91 -17.56 -29.07
N ALA A 12 24.20 -16.55 -29.92
CA ALA A 12 24.18 -15.15 -29.51
C ALA A 12 22.76 -14.66 -29.17
N GLU A 13 21.74 -15.09 -29.92
CA GLU A 13 20.33 -14.77 -29.65
C GLU A 13 19.83 -15.47 -28.37
N ALA A 14 20.26 -16.71 -28.12
CA ALA A 14 19.94 -17.45 -26.90
C ALA A 14 20.56 -16.80 -25.66
N VAL A 15 21.81 -16.32 -25.75
CA VAL A 15 22.49 -15.60 -24.66
C VAL A 15 21.88 -14.21 -24.44
N ALA A 16 21.49 -13.50 -25.50
CA ALA A 16 20.82 -12.21 -25.39
C ALA A 16 19.40 -12.30 -24.81
N ASN A 17 18.73 -13.45 -24.99
CA ASN A 17 17.40 -13.73 -24.44
C ASN A 17 17.41 -14.46 -23.10
N THR A 18 18.58 -14.78 -22.52
CA THR A 18 18.63 -15.34 -21.16
C THR A 18 18.08 -14.31 -20.18
N PRO A 19 16.91 -14.54 -19.53
CA PRO A 19 16.27 -13.56 -18.65
C PRO A 19 17.07 -13.27 -17.36
N ALA A 20 18.17 -14.00 -17.16
CA ALA A 20 18.90 -14.07 -15.91
C ALA A 20 19.67 -12.78 -15.55
N GLU A 21 20.18 -12.01 -16.52
CA GLU A 21 21.05 -10.87 -16.20
C GLU A 21 20.33 -9.52 -16.05
N ARG A 22 19.12 -9.35 -16.60
CA ARG A 22 18.39 -8.06 -16.49
C ARG A 22 17.72 -7.81 -15.14
N SER A 23 17.84 -8.73 -14.19
CA SER A 23 17.08 -8.70 -12.93
C SER A 23 17.95 -8.66 -11.67
N ALA A 24 19.26 -8.48 -11.74
CA ALA A 24 20.13 -8.40 -10.56
C ALA A 24 20.29 -6.97 -9.99
N GLY A 25 19.26 -6.12 -10.11
CA GLY A 25 19.27 -4.78 -9.52
C GLY A 25 18.59 -4.75 -8.15
N PRO A 26 18.96 -3.85 -7.22
CA PRO A 26 18.29 -3.74 -5.90
C PRO A 26 16.77 -3.52 -6.01
N LEU A 27 16.30 -2.94 -7.11
CA LEU A 27 14.87 -2.71 -7.37
C LEU A 27 14.08 -4.00 -7.67
N SER A 28 14.70 -5.03 -8.24
CA SER A 28 14.03 -6.30 -8.49
C SER A 28 13.77 -7.05 -7.19
N ALA A 29 14.73 -7.04 -6.26
CA ALA A 29 14.58 -7.63 -4.94
C ALA A 29 13.40 -7.01 -4.16
N VAL A 30 13.26 -5.68 -4.22
CA VAL A 30 12.10 -4.99 -3.62
C VAL A 30 10.80 -5.41 -4.30
N ARG A 31 10.78 -5.47 -5.64
CA ARG A 31 9.59 -5.90 -6.39
C ARG A 31 9.16 -7.33 -6.03
N ASP A 32 10.11 -8.25 -5.93
CA ASP A 32 9.85 -9.66 -5.64
C ASP A 32 9.41 -9.84 -4.19
N PHE A 33 9.98 -9.06 -3.25
CA PHE A 33 9.50 -8.98 -1.86
C PHE A 33 8.05 -8.48 -1.78
N LEU A 34 7.72 -7.37 -2.47
CA LEU A 34 6.36 -6.83 -2.53
C LEU A 34 5.38 -7.83 -3.15
N ALA A 35 5.78 -8.54 -4.21
CA ALA A 35 4.98 -9.59 -4.82
C ALA A 35 4.74 -10.77 -3.85
N GLY A 36 5.74 -11.13 -3.04
CA GLY A 36 5.62 -12.12 -1.98
C GLY A 36 4.59 -11.74 -0.92
N ILE A 37 4.58 -10.48 -0.47
CA ILE A 37 3.58 -9.97 0.48
C ILE A 37 2.18 -10.02 -0.14
N VAL A 38 2.03 -9.49 -1.35
CA VAL A 38 0.73 -9.45 -2.05
C VAL A 38 0.18 -10.86 -2.26
N THR A 39 1.02 -11.81 -2.66
CA THR A 39 0.57 -13.19 -2.91
C THR A 39 0.06 -13.87 -1.63
N ARG A 40 0.74 -13.69 -0.50
CA ARG A 40 0.24 -14.16 0.82
C ARG A 40 -1.08 -13.50 1.20
N PHE A 41 -1.19 -12.18 1.00
CA PHE A 41 -2.42 -11.44 1.29
C PHE A 41 -3.58 -11.91 0.41
N LEU A 42 -3.35 -12.19 -0.88
CA LEU A 42 -4.37 -12.65 -1.81
C LEU A 42 -4.91 -14.05 -1.50
N GLN A 43 -4.17 -14.86 -0.73
CA GLN A 43 -4.62 -16.17 -0.25
C GLN A 43 -5.60 -16.07 0.92
N LEU A 44 -5.70 -14.91 1.58
CA LEU A 44 -6.63 -14.71 2.68
C LEU A 44 -8.10 -14.75 2.23
N PRO A 45 -9.03 -15.16 3.11
CA PRO A 45 -10.46 -15.07 2.85
C PRO A 45 -10.88 -13.66 2.45
N ARG A 46 -11.86 -13.55 1.56
CA ARG A 46 -12.32 -12.25 1.05
C ARG A 46 -12.71 -11.29 2.18
N LEU A 47 -13.40 -11.79 3.21
CA LEU A 47 -13.83 -10.99 4.35
C LEU A 47 -12.65 -10.37 5.10
N VAL A 48 -11.59 -11.16 5.35
CA VAL A 48 -10.37 -10.68 6.02
C VAL A 48 -9.70 -9.57 5.22
N ARG A 49 -9.63 -9.71 3.88
CA ARG A 49 -9.06 -8.67 3.02
C ARG A 49 -9.87 -7.37 3.07
N VAL A 50 -11.20 -7.47 3.09
CA VAL A 50 -12.09 -6.30 3.23
C VAL A 50 -11.86 -5.60 4.57
N LEU A 51 -11.79 -6.36 5.66
CA LEU A 51 -11.51 -5.82 6.99
C LEU A 51 -10.13 -5.13 7.05
N LEU A 52 -9.10 -5.74 6.48
CA LEU A 52 -7.76 -5.15 6.45
C LEU A 52 -7.72 -3.85 5.63
N VAL A 53 -8.39 -3.81 4.48
CA VAL A 53 -8.51 -2.57 3.69
C VAL A 53 -9.29 -1.49 4.46
N ALA A 54 -10.36 -1.85 5.16
CA ALA A 54 -11.11 -0.92 5.98
C ALA A 54 -10.26 -0.37 7.14
N LEU A 55 -9.52 -1.22 7.84
CA LEU A 55 -8.62 -0.80 8.92
C LEU A 55 -7.52 0.14 8.42
N ILE A 56 -6.91 -0.18 7.28
CA ILE A 56 -5.91 0.70 6.65
C ILE A 56 -6.52 2.05 6.31
N ALA A 57 -7.70 2.08 5.69
CA ALA A 57 -8.37 3.33 5.34
C ALA A 57 -8.73 4.15 6.59
N LEU A 58 -9.22 3.51 7.65
CA LEU A 58 -9.52 4.18 8.92
C LEU A 58 -8.26 4.75 9.59
N SER A 59 -7.16 4.01 9.57
CA SER A 59 -5.86 4.49 10.05
C SER A 59 -5.40 5.73 9.31
N TRP A 60 -5.47 5.71 7.98
CA TRP A 60 -5.18 6.90 7.18
C TRP A 60 -6.08 8.09 7.52
N VAL A 61 -7.38 7.86 7.72
CA VAL A 61 -8.31 8.92 8.14
C VAL A 61 -7.90 9.48 9.49
N ALA A 62 -7.61 8.64 10.49
CA ALA A 62 -7.19 9.08 11.83
C ALA A 62 -5.90 9.93 11.78
N SER A 63 -4.90 9.48 11.02
CA SER A 63 -3.65 10.19 10.80
C SER A 63 -3.85 11.54 10.08
N ILE A 64 -4.68 11.59 9.04
CA ILE A 64 -4.93 12.81 8.24
C ILE A 64 -5.86 13.78 8.96
N PHE A 65 -6.77 13.30 9.80
CA PHE A 65 -7.79 14.11 10.47
C PHE A 65 -7.17 15.27 11.25
N SER A 66 -6.18 14.99 12.09
CA SER A 66 -5.47 16.03 12.87
C SER A 66 -4.78 17.08 11.99
N LEU A 67 -4.26 16.68 10.84
CA LEU A 67 -3.61 17.58 9.89
C LEU A 67 -4.65 18.48 9.19
N VAL A 68 -5.77 17.89 8.73
CA VAL A 68 -6.84 18.64 8.06
C VAL A 68 -7.48 19.63 9.02
N ASP A 69 -7.77 19.21 10.25
CA ASP A 69 -8.33 20.10 11.28
C ASP A 69 -7.40 21.29 11.54
N ARG A 70 -6.10 21.04 11.74
CA ARG A 70 -5.12 22.11 11.97
C ARG A 70 -5.09 23.12 10.81
N ILE A 71 -5.00 22.62 9.57
CA ILE A 71 -5.01 23.48 8.38
C ILE A 71 -6.31 24.28 8.29
N TYR A 72 -7.45 23.64 8.57
CA TYR A 72 -8.73 24.32 8.54
C TYR A 72 -8.83 25.42 9.61
N PHE A 73 -8.40 25.16 10.84
CA PHE A 73 -8.41 26.16 11.91
C PHE A 73 -7.47 27.34 11.63
N ASP A 74 -6.28 27.05 11.09
CA ASP A 74 -5.26 28.07 10.85
C ASP A 74 -5.62 28.99 9.65
N TYR A 75 -6.36 28.49 8.65
CA TYR A 75 -6.55 29.22 7.38
C TYR A 75 -8.00 29.45 6.95
N PHE A 76 -8.95 28.59 7.33
CA PHE A 76 -10.29 28.54 6.73
C PHE A 76 -11.44 28.58 7.74
N PHE A 77 -11.15 28.79 9.03
CA PHE A 77 -12.15 28.68 10.08
C PHE A 77 -13.29 29.69 9.92
N ASP A 78 -14.52 29.16 9.80
CA ASP A 78 -15.76 29.91 9.88
C ASP A 78 -16.77 29.09 10.70
N ALA A 79 -17.49 29.76 11.59
CA ALA A 79 -18.52 29.15 12.42
C ALA A 79 -19.61 28.43 11.60
N ASN A 80 -19.87 28.87 10.38
CA ASN A 80 -20.88 28.27 9.49
C ASN A 80 -20.37 27.03 8.75
N THR A 81 -19.05 26.79 8.68
CA THR A 81 -18.46 25.72 7.86
C THR A 81 -17.75 24.64 8.67
N ARG A 82 -18.04 24.53 9.97
CA ARG A 82 -17.41 23.59 10.92
C ARG A 82 -17.41 22.12 10.48
N ALA A 83 -18.33 21.71 9.59
CA ALA A 83 -18.42 20.34 9.08
C ALA A 83 -17.49 20.05 7.89
N VAL A 84 -16.88 21.06 7.27
CA VAL A 84 -16.04 20.91 6.07
C VAL A 84 -14.85 19.96 6.30
N PRO A 85 -14.07 20.05 7.40
CA PRO A 85 -12.97 19.13 7.66
C PRO A 85 -13.41 17.65 7.69
N ALA A 86 -14.56 17.38 8.31
CA ALA A 86 -15.12 16.03 8.40
C ALA A 86 -15.50 15.49 7.01
N TYR A 87 -16.07 16.31 6.12
CA TYR A 87 -16.38 15.87 4.76
C TYR A 87 -15.13 15.63 3.91
N VAL A 88 -14.11 16.48 4.05
CA VAL A 88 -12.83 16.32 3.34
C VAL A 88 -12.13 15.03 3.77
N THR A 89 -12.03 14.80 5.08
CA THR A 89 -11.39 13.59 5.64
C THR A 89 -12.17 12.33 5.29
N ALA A 90 -13.52 12.36 5.36
CA ALA A 90 -14.36 11.25 4.93
C ALA A 90 -14.18 10.94 3.43
N GLY A 91 -14.10 11.96 2.58
CA GLY A 91 -13.85 11.81 1.14
C GLY A 91 -12.49 11.16 0.85
N ILE A 92 -11.43 11.59 1.54
CA ILE A 92 -10.09 11.00 1.43
C ILE A 92 -10.12 9.53 1.88
N GLY A 93 -10.74 9.24 3.02
CA GLY A 93 -10.89 7.88 3.54
C GLY A 93 -11.62 6.96 2.57
N LEU A 94 -12.73 7.44 2.00
CA LEU A 94 -13.48 6.69 0.99
C LEU A 94 -12.63 6.41 -0.25
N ALA A 95 -11.86 7.40 -0.74
CA ALA A 95 -10.97 7.20 -1.88
C ALA A 95 -9.92 6.12 -1.59
N ILE A 96 -9.25 6.20 -0.43
CA ILE A 96 -8.25 5.21 0.00
C ILE A 96 -8.86 3.81 0.11
N TYR A 97 -10.07 3.71 0.66
CA TYR A 97 -10.80 2.45 0.75
C TYR A 97 -11.12 1.87 -0.64
N LEU A 98 -11.62 2.69 -1.57
CA LEU A 98 -11.91 2.27 -2.94
C LEU A 98 -10.66 1.80 -3.69
N PHE A 99 -9.52 2.48 -3.51
CA PHE A 99 -8.24 2.04 -4.06
C PHE A 99 -7.80 0.69 -3.48
N GLY A 100 -7.88 0.53 -2.17
CA GLY A 100 -7.57 -0.73 -1.51
C GLY A 100 -8.50 -1.86 -1.96
N TRP A 101 -9.79 -1.57 -2.11
CA TRP A 101 -10.77 -2.54 -2.62
C TRP A 101 -10.41 -2.98 -4.05
N TYR A 102 -10.14 -2.01 -4.93
CA TYR A 102 -9.81 -2.29 -6.32
C TYR A 102 -8.50 -3.08 -6.46
N TRP A 103 -7.49 -2.79 -5.65
CA TRP A 103 -6.16 -3.42 -5.74
C TRP A 103 -5.97 -4.70 -4.93
N LEU A 104 -6.70 -4.90 -3.84
CA LEU A 104 -6.46 -6.02 -2.91
C LEU A 104 -7.63 -6.99 -2.80
N VAL A 105 -8.86 -6.49 -2.87
CA VAL A 105 -10.07 -7.33 -2.78
C VAL A 105 -10.44 -7.85 -4.17
N GLY A 106 -10.45 -6.95 -5.15
CA GLY A 106 -10.87 -7.21 -6.52
C GLY A 106 -12.35 -7.57 -6.65
N THR A 107 -12.80 -7.73 -7.90
CA THR A 107 -14.12 -8.30 -8.20
C THR A 107 -14.01 -9.81 -8.44
N VAL A 108 -15.14 -10.52 -8.32
CA VAL A 108 -15.20 -11.97 -8.56
C VAL A 108 -14.69 -12.26 -9.98
N GLY A 109 -13.73 -13.17 -10.11
CA GLY A 109 -13.12 -13.55 -11.39
C GLY A 109 -11.77 -12.90 -11.74
N MET A 110 -11.32 -11.86 -11.02
CA MET A 110 -10.07 -11.14 -11.36
C MET A 110 -8.79 -11.66 -10.66
N LYS A 111 -8.83 -12.79 -9.96
CA LYS A 111 -7.72 -13.29 -9.11
C LYS A 111 -6.35 -13.33 -9.82
N HIS A 112 -6.31 -13.67 -11.11
CA HIS A 112 -5.05 -13.78 -11.86
C HIS A 112 -4.41 -12.43 -12.21
N ARG A 113 -5.21 -11.36 -12.42
CA ARG A 113 -4.67 -10.02 -12.76
C ARG A 113 -4.10 -9.28 -11.56
N LEU A 114 -4.45 -9.69 -10.35
CA LEU A 114 -4.01 -9.07 -9.10
C LEU A 114 -2.60 -9.50 -8.68
N LYS A 115 -2.12 -10.66 -9.13
CA LYS A 115 -0.86 -11.27 -8.68
C LYS A 115 0.41 -10.50 -9.07
N SER A 116 0.32 -9.58 -10.05
CA SER A 116 1.50 -8.95 -10.67
C SER A 116 1.57 -7.43 -10.50
N ARG A 117 0.83 -6.85 -9.54
CA ARG A 117 0.81 -5.39 -9.34
C ARG A 117 1.70 -4.98 -8.15
N PRO A 118 2.94 -4.51 -8.38
CA PRO A 118 3.80 -4.05 -7.28
C PRO A 118 3.17 -2.90 -6.47
N ILE A 119 2.30 -2.12 -7.11
CA ILE A 119 1.52 -1.04 -6.49
C ILE A 119 0.65 -1.55 -5.32
N ALA A 120 0.08 -2.76 -5.42
CA ALA A 120 -0.73 -3.32 -4.34
C ALA A 120 0.13 -3.64 -3.10
N GLY A 121 1.38 -4.07 -3.31
CA GLY A 121 2.34 -4.30 -2.23
C GLY A 121 2.74 -3.01 -1.55
N LEU A 122 2.97 -1.95 -2.34
CA LEU A 122 3.28 -0.62 -1.81
C LEU A 122 2.11 -0.08 -0.97
N TYR A 123 0.87 -0.23 -1.43
CA TYR A 123 -0.32 0.16 -0.66
C TYR A 123 -0.38 -0.57 0.68
N LEU A 124 -0.15 -1.89 0.71
CA LEU A 124 -0.13 -2.66 1.96
C LEU A 124 0.98 -2.19 2.90
N LEU A 125 2.18 -1.94 2.37
CA LEU A 125 3.32 -1.52 3.16
C LEU A 125 3.11 -0.13 3.77
N LEU A 126 2.62 0.83 2.97
CA LEU A 126 2.26 2.16 3.45
C LEU A 126 1.11 2.09 4.46
N GLY A 127 0.07 1.30 4.20
CA GLY A 127 -1.03 1.11 5.13
C GLY A 127 -0.59 0.51 6.47
N LEU A 128 0.30 -0.49 6.43
CA LEU A 128 0.86 -1.09 7.63
C LEU A 128 1.73 -0.11 8.41
N PHE A 129 2.51 0.71 7.71
CA PHE A 129 3.34 1.75 8.33
C PHE A 129 2.49 2.80 9.07
N VAL A 130 1.43 3.30 8.41
CA VAL A 130 0.50 4.27 9.03
C VAL A 130 -0.22 3.64 10.21
N PHE A 131 -0.76 2.43 10.06
CA PHE A 131 -1.40 1.70 11.16
C PHE A 131 -0.48 1.49 12.36
N SER A 132 0.78 1.10 12.11
CA SER A 132 1.77 0.91 13.18
C SER A 132 2.09 2.24 13.89
N THR A 133 2.14 3.33 13.14
CA THR A 133 2.34 4.69 13.68
C THR A 133 1.17 5.10 14.56
N ASP A 134 -0.08 4.86 14.13
CA ASP A 134 -1.27 5.15 14.94
C ASP A 134 -1.26 4.37 16.25
N VAL A 135 -0.96 3.06 16.20
CA VAL A 135 -0.87 2.21 17.40
C VAL A 135 0.20 2.72 18.35
N PHE A 136 1.38 3.09 17.82
CA PHE A 136 2.46 3.66 18.62
C PHE A 136 2.04 4.97 19.30
N LEU A 137 1.39 5.88 18.57
CA LEU A 137 0.89 7.15 19.11
C LEU A 137 -0.17 6.94 20.19
N ILE A 138 -1.07 5.97 20.02
CA ILE A 138 -2.08 5.64 21.02
C ILE A 138 -1.42 5.13 22.31
N ILE A 139 -0.47 4.21 22.20
CA ILE A 139 0.27 3.67 23.36
C ILE A 139 1.02 4.79 24.07
N TYR A 140 1.73 5.63 23.32
CA TYR A 140 2.45 6.78 23.87
C TYR A 140 1.51 7.78 24.58
N GLY A 141 0.36 8.06 23.97
CA GLY A 141 -0.66 8.93 24.54
C GLY A 141 -1.20 8.37 25.88
N ILE A 142 -1.46 7.07 25.95
CA ILE A 142 -1.92 6.42 27.19
C ILE A 142 -0.84 6.46 28.27
N ALA A 143 0.42 6.13 27.92
CA ALA A 143 1.53 6.14 28.86
C ALA A 143 1.77 7.52 29.47
N SER A 144 1.74 8.58 28.66
CA SER A 144 1.95 9.95 29.14
C SER A 144 0.84 10.46 30.07
N GLN A 145 -0.41 10.01 29.89
CA GLN A 145 -1.51 10.34 30.80
C GLN A 145 -1.35 9.69 32.18
N VAL A 146 -0.79 8.48 32.23
CA VAL A 146 -0.55 7.77 33.50
C VAL A 146 0.53 8.46 34.33
N GLU A 147 1.61 8.90 33.69
CA GLU A 147 2.69 9.65 34.36
C GLU A 147 2.21 10.99 34.90
N ALA A 148 1.33 11.70 34.17
CA ALA A 148 0.79 12.98 34.61
C ALA A 148 -0.19 12.89 35.80
N ALA A 149 -0.69 11.69 36.11
CA ALA A 149 -1.62 11.46 37.20
C ALA A 149 -0.94 11.08 38.53
N GLN A 150 0.39 10.87 38.53
CA GLN A 150 1.21 10.57 39.71
C GLN A 150 1.81 11.85 40.31
#